data_AF-F3FWS0-F1
#
_entry.id   AF-F3FWS0-F1
#
_cell.length_a   1.000
_cell.length_b   1.000
_cell.length_c   1.000
_cell.angle_alpha   90.00
_cell.angle_beta   90.00
_cell.angle_gamma   90.00
#
_symmetry.space_group_name_H-M   'P 1'
#
loop_
_entity.id
_entity.type
_entity.pdbx_description
1 polymer ?
#
loop_
_entity_poly.entity_id
_entity_poly.type
_entity_poly.pdbx_seq_one_letter_code
_entity_poly.pdbx_strand_id
1 'polypeptide(L)'
;HDILRTAVLWEDLDEPVQVVLRQAELQVIELFLDPADGPVDEQLHQRFDRRHYRLDVRNAPLMRIVFSHDPVNDRWLAMLLS
;
A
#
# COMPACT_ATOMS: atom_id res chain seq x y z
N HIS A 1 -10.80 13.22 1.27
CA HIS A 1 -10.80 13.11 -0.21
C HIS A 1 -11.56 11.85 -0.59
N ASP A 2 -12.49 11.92 -1.53
CA ASP A 2 -13.42 10.82 -1.78
C ASP A 2 -12.77 9.57 -2.35
N ILE A 3 -11.64 9.72 -3.04
CA ILE A 3 -10.88 8.61 -3.61
C ILE A 3 -10.28 7.68 -2.54
N LEU A 4 -10.01 8.20 -1.34
CA LEU A 4 -9.47 7.41 -0.21
C LEU A 4 -10.53 6.54 0.45
N ARG A 5 -11.82 6.78 0.20
CA ARG A 5 -12.93 6.08 0.87
C ARG A 5 -13.70 5.15 -0.04
N THR A 6 -13.22 4.95 -1.26
CA THR A 6 -13.89 4.13 -2.27
C THR A 6 -13.42 2.68 -2.19
N ALA A 7 -14.38 1.76 -2.10
CA ALA A 7 -14.18 0.33 -2.29
C ALA A 7 -15.16 -0.18 -3.37
N VAL A 8 -14.84 -1.33 -3.97
CA VAL A 8 -15.75 -2.05 -4.88
C VAL A 8 -16.11 -3.37 -4.22
N LEU A 9 -17.41 -3.58 -3.99
CA LEU A 9 -17.94 -4.82 -3.41
C LEU A 9 -18.72 -5.58 -4.48
N TRP A 10 -18.57 -6.90 -4.51
CA TRP A 10 -19.28 -7.79 -5.44
C TRP A 10 -19.68 -9.12 -4.79
N GLU A 11 -19.38 -9.29 -3.49
CA GLU A 11 -19.79 -10.47 -2.72
C GLU A 11 -21.29 -10.37 -2.43
N ASP A 12 -22.05 -11.40 -2.79
CA ASP A 12 -23.51 -11.50 -2.61
C ASP A 12 -24.33 -10.37 -3.28
N LEU A 13 -23.80 -9.77 -4.35
CA LEU A 13 -24.46 -8.73 -5.15
C LEU A 13 -24.56 -9.16 -6.63
N ASP A 14 -25.65 -8.77 -7.30
CA ASP A 14 -25.89 -9.08 -8.72
C ASP A 14 -24.90 -8.38 -9.67
N GLU A 15 -24.33 -7.25 -9.24
CA GLU A 15 -23.33 -6.47 -9.97
C GLU A 15 -22.31 -5.80 -9.01
N PRO A 16 -21.09 -5.47 -9.47
CA PRO A 16 -20.11 -4.78 -8.63
C PRO A 16 -20.58 -3.36 -8.28
N VAL A 17 -20.62 -3.03 -6.99
CA VAL A 17 -21.06 -1.73 -6.48
C VAL A 17 -19.89 -0.96 -5.90
N GLN A 18 -19.76 0.30 -6.32
CA GLN A 18 -18.82 1.24 -5.73
C GLN A 18 -19.39 1.85 -4.45
N VAL A 19 -18.76 1.56 -3.31
CA VAL A 19 -19.18 2.05 -2.00
C VAL A 19 -18.22 3.13 -1.51
N VAL A 20 -18.78 4.23 -1.00
CA VAL A 20 -18.03 5.35 -0.43
C VAL A 20 -18.18 5.31 1.09
N LEU A 21 -17.13 4.87 1.78
CA LEU A 21 -17.10 4.76 3.24
C LEU A 21 -17.17 6.13 3.92
N ARG A 22 -17.76 6.18 5.12
CA ARG A 22 -17.80 7.43 5.90
C ARG A 22 -16.41 7.81 6.42
N GLN A 23 -15.59 6.81 6.74
CA GLN A 23 -14.21 6.94 7.20
C GLN A 23 -13.35 5.89 6.52
N ALA A 24 -12.13 6.27 6.13
CA ALA A 24 -11.10 5.37 5.63
C ALA A 24 -9.75 5.97 6.02
N GLU A 25 -9.00 5.24 6.83
CA GLU A 25 -7.72 5.72 7.38
C GLU A 25 -6.56 5.27 6.50
N LEU A 26 -5.69 6.20 6.14
CA LEU A 26 -4.49 5.90 5.37
C LEU A 26 -3.58 4.97 6.17
N GLN A 27 -3.30 3.80 5.61
CA GLN A 27 -2.42 2.84 6.26
C GLN A 27 -0.97 3.24 6.03
N VAL A 28 -0.23 3.44 7.12
CA VAL A 28 1.20 3.71 7.13
C VAL A 28 1.88 2.55 7.84
N ILE A 29 2.70 1.78 7.11
CA ILE A 29 3.28 0.53 7.59
C ILE A 29 4.80 0.66 7.61
N GLU A 30 5.39 0.47 8.78
CA GLU A 30 6.84 0.32 8.92
C GLU A 30 7.25 -1.09 8.52
N LEU A 31 8.29 -1.19 7.71
CA LEU A 31 8.92 -2.43 7.32
C LEU A 31 10.32 -2.48 7.90
N PHE A 32 10.65 -3.64 8.47
CA PHE A 32 12.01 -3.97 8.89
C PHE A 32 12.65 -4.77 7.77
N LEU A 33 13.50 -4.10 6.98
CA LEU A 33 14.26 -4.69 5.90
C LEU A 33 15.70 -4.95 6.38
N ASP A 34 16.24 -6.11 6.04
CA ASP A 34 17.61 -6.48 6.41
C ASP A 34 18.58 -5.89 5.38
N PRO A 35 19.49 -4.99 5.75
CA PRO A 35 20.49 -4.45 4.81
C PRO A 35 21.39 -5.54 4.18
N ALA A 36 21.46 -6.74 4.77
CA ALA A 36 22.17 -7.88 4.20
C ALA A 36 21.51 -8.43 2.93
N ASP A 37 20.20 -8.23 2.75
CA ASP A 37 19.43 -8.68 1.57
C ASP A 37 19.55 -7.72 0.37
N GLY A 38 20.34 -6.64 0.50
CA GLY A 38 20.61 -5.67 -0.56
C GLY A 38 20.16 -4.25 -0.19
N PRO A 39 20.26 -3.29 -1.13
CA PRO A 39 19.82 -1.92 -0.90
C PRO A 39 18.33 -1.84 -0.53
N VAL A 40 17.99 -1.06 0.49
CA VAL A 40 16.61 -0.95 1.01
C VAL A 40 15.62 -0.46 -0.05
N ASP A 41 16.06 0.42 -0.95
CA ASP A 41 15.28 0.89 -2.09
C ASP A 41 14.97 -0.25 -3.07
N GLU A 42 15.96 -1.08 -3.42
CA GLU A 42 15.74 -2.25 -4.27
C GLU A 42 14.80 -3.26 -3.62
N GLN A 43 14.96 -3.54 -2.32
CA GLN A 43 14.08 -4.43 -1.57
C GLN A 43 12.62 -3.92 -1.55
N LEU A 44 12.42 -2.62 -1.32
CA LEU A 44 11.09 -2.00 -1.38
C LEU A 44 10.50 -2.12 -2.80
N HIS A 45 11.28 -1.82 -3.83
CA HIS A 45 10.84 -1.92 -5.22
C HIS A 45 10.50 -3.35 -5.65
N GLN A 46 11.28 -4.34 -5.24
CA GLN A 46 11.02 -5.75 -5.56
C GLN A 46 9.76 -6.26 -4.85
N ARG A 47 9.58 -5.89 -3.57
CA ARG A 47 8.44 -6.34 -2.76
C ARG A 47 7.12 -5.70 -3.18
N PHE A 48 7.17 -4.46 -3.69
CA PHE A 48 6.00 -3.68 -4.07
C PHE A 48 6.01 -3.26 -5.55
N ASP A 49 6.64 -4.07 -6.41
CA ASP A 49 6.57 -3.85 -7.86
C ASP A 49 5.10 -3.79 -8.27
N ARG A 50 4.68 -2.65 -8.82
CA ARG A 50 3.30 -2.39 -9.25
C ARG A 50 2.78 -3.41 -10.25
N ARG A 51 3.68 -4.14 -10.93
CA ARG A 51 3.31 -5.23 -11.84
C ARG A 51 2.72 -6.44 -11.11
N HIS A 52 3.11 -6.68 -9.86
CA HIS A 52 2.72 -7.86 -9.09
C HIS A 52 1.98 -7.52 -7.80
N TYR A 53 2.20 -6.32 -7.25
CA TYR A 53 1.52 -5.84 -6.06
C TYR A 53 0.25 -5.08 -6.42
N ARG A 54 -0.90 -5.66 -6.08
CA ARG A 54 -2.22 -5.04 -6.27
C ARG A 54 -2.88 -4.84 -4.91
N LEU A 55 -3.44 -3.66 -4.70
CA LEU A 55 -4.31 -3.41 -3.56
C LEU A 55 -5.64 -4.14 -3.76
N ASP A 56 -6.18 -4.68 -2.68
CA ASP A 56 -7.50 -5.29 -2.70
C ASP A 56 -8.56 -4.19 -2.84
N VAL A 57 -9.20 -4.13 -4.01
CA VAL A 57 -10.22 -3.13 -4.34
C VAL A 57 -11.46 -3.18 -3.43
N ARG A 58 -11.63 -4.25 -2.65
CA ARG A 58 -12.69 -4.37 -1.64
C ARG A 58 -12.40 -3.55 -0.38
N ASN A 59 -11.16 -3.16 -0.17
CA ASN A 59 -10.72 -2.48 1.05
C ASN A 59 -10.29 -1.05 0.72
N ALA A 60 -11.04 -0.07 1.22
CA ALA A 60 -10.60 1.32 1.21
C ALA A 60 -9.72 1.61 2.45
N PRO A 61 -8.71 2.49 2.35
CA PRO A 61 -8.29 3.21 1.15
C PRO A 61 -7.49 2.35 0.16
N LEU A 62 -7.67 2.62 -1.14
CA LEU A 62 -6.80 2.11 -2.22
C LEU A 62 -5.48 2.89 -2.30
N MET A 63 -4.95 3.26 -1.14
CA MET A 63 -3.63 3.84 -0.99
C MET A 63 -3.01 3.38 0.33
N ARG A 64 -1.71 3.09 0.31
CA ARG A 64 -0.94 2.68 1.49
C ARG A 64 0.46 3.28 1.40
N ILE A 65 0.98 3.77 2.51
CA ILE A 65 2.38 4.16 2.64
C ILE A 65 3.12 3.02 3.31
N VAL A 66 4.20 2.58 2.70
CA VAL A 66 5.18 1.70 3.34
C VAL A 66 6.48 2.48 3.51
N PHE A 67 7.16 2.29 4.63
CA PHE A 67 8.43 2.96 4.88
C PHE A 67 9.40 2.04 5.62
N SER A 68 10.69 2.26 5.41
CA SER A 68 11.77 1.52 6.06
C SER A 68 12.94 2.45 6.34
N HIS A 69 13.65 2.19 7.43
CA HIS A 69 14.94 2.82 7.69
C HIS A 69 16.03 2.14 6.86
N ASP A 70 16.92 2.93 6.28
CA ASP A 70 18.14 2.49 5.62
C ASP A 70 19.34 2.88 6.50
N PRO A 71 19.81 1.96 7.36
CA PRO A 71 20.87 2.27 8.32
C PRO A 71 22.24 2.44 7.66
N VAL A 72 22.42 1.98 6.40
CA VAL A 72 23.69 2.12 5.68
C VAL A 72 23.87 3.55 5.19
N ASN A 73 22.79 4.18 4.75
CA ASN A 73 22.79 5.56 4.23
C ASN A 73 22.19 6.59 5.19
N ASP A 74 21.84 6.18 6.42
CA ASP A 74 21.20 7.00 7.46
C ASP A 74 20.02 7.83 6.93
N ARG A 75 19.07 7.13 6.28
CA ARG A 75 17.92 7.77 5.64
C ARG A 75 16.66 6.94 5.82
N TRP A 76 15.51 7.60 5.68
CA TRP A 76 14.21 6.95 5.62
C TRP A 76 13.71 6.91 4.19
N LEU A 77 13.26 5.75 3.76
CA LEU A 77 12.64 5.55 2.45
C LEU A 77 11.16 5.27 2.64
N ALA A 78 10.32 5.94 1.86
CA ALA A 78 8.88 5.74 1.86
C ALA A 78 8.37 5.55 0.44
N MET A 79 7.41 4.66 0.25
CA MET A 79 6.77 4.36 -1.01
C MET A 79 5.25 4.45 -0.87
N LEU A 80 4.63 5.17 -1.79
CA LEU A 80 3.17 5.21 -1.94
C LEU A 80 2.73 4.08 -2.88
N LEU A 81 1.89 3.20 -2.35
CA LEU A 81 1.21 2.11 -3.05
C LEU A 81 -0.19 2.59 -3.42
N SER A 82 -0.59 2.40 -4.67
CA SER A 82 -1.89 2.81 -5.24
C SER A 82 -2.25 1.92 -6.42
#